data_AF-A0A7K4XLW3-F1
#
_entry.id   AF-A0A7K4XLW3-F1
#
_cell.length_a   1.000
_cell.length_b   1.000
_cell.length_c   1.000
_cell.angle_alpha   90.00
_cell.angle_beta   90.00
_cell.angle_gamma   90.00
#
_symmetry.space_group_name_H-M   'P 1'
#
loop_
_entity.id
_entity.type
_entity.pdbx_description
1 polymer ?
#
loop_
_entity_poly.entity_id
_entity_poly.type
_entity_poly.pdbx_seq_one_letter_code
_entity_poly.pdbx_strand_id
1 'polypeptide(L)'
;MEIPSAGIVNRYIATQGPLPHTCAHFWQVVWDHKLSLIIMLTTLTERGRVCAQILCMLKKCACLKISIAYRICTVMQTMEAVTTMLAITEQQHTVTHLQYVAWPDHGVPDDSMDFLEFVTCMRPKRVKNEPVLVHCSAGIGRTGVLVTMETAMCLIEMNQPVYPLDIVRKMRDQRAMMVQTS
;
A
#
# COMPACT_ATOMS: atom_id res chain seq x y z
N MET A 1 -10.09 -9.48 1.64
CA MET A 1 -9.71 -10.82 1.16
C MET A 1 -9.88 -11.81 2.28
N GLU A 2 -10.78 -12.78 2.11
CA GLU A 2 -11.11 -13.78 3.12
C GLU A 2 -10.30 -15.05 2.93
N ILE A 3 -9.82 -15.62 4.03
CA ILE A 3 -9.16 -16.93 4.12
C ILE A 3 -10.05 -17.77 5.06
N PRO A 4 -11.09 -18.45 4.51
CA PRO A 4 -12.18 -19.01 5.32
C PRO A 4 -11.72 -20.04 6.34
N SER A 5 -10.77 -20.90 5.98
CA SER A 5 -10.24 -21.96 6.86
C SER A 5 -9.58 -21.43 8.13
N ALA A 6 -9.07 -20.21 8.10
CA ALA A 6 -8.36 -19.58 9.22
C ALA A 6 -9.21 -18.51 9.95
N GLY A 7 -10.42 -18.20 9.45
CA GLY A 7 -11.21 -17.07 9.93
C GLY A 7 -10.48 -15.72 9.77
N ILE A 8 -9.50 -15.62 8.88
CA ILE A 8 -8.71 -14.42 8.64
C ILE A 8 -9.36 -13.62 7.52
N VAL A 9 -9.53 -12.31 7.75
CA VAL A 9 -9.96 -11.36 6.73
C VAL A 9 -8.95 -10.24 6.63
N ASN A 10 -8.11 -10.28 5.59
CA ASN A 10 -7.18 -9.20 5.28
C ASN A 10 -7.95 -8.05 4.63
N ARG A 11 -7.93 -6.88 5.28
CA ARG A 11 -8.61 -5.66 4.81
C ARG A 11 -7.62 -4.75 4.09
N TYR A 12 -8.10 -4.11 3.03
CA TYR A 12 -7.32 -3.20 2.20
C TYR A 12 -8.17 -2.00 1.78
N ILE A 13 -7.53 -0.85 1.62
CA ILE A 13 -8.06 0.28 0.87
C ILE A 13 -7.16 0.44 -0.37
N ALA A 14 -7.65 0.00 -1.53
CA ALA A 14 -6.94 0.15 -2.80
C ALA A 14 -7.29 1.50 -3.44
N THR A 15 -6.29 2.36 -3.63
CA THR A 15 -6.49 3.72 -4.17
C THR A 15 -5.42 4.10 -5.20
N GLN A 16 -5.67 5.16 -5.95
CA GLN A 16 -4.68 5.76 -6.84
C GLN A 16 -3.61 6.52 -6.03
N GLY A 17 -2.46 6.77 -6.64
CA GLY A 17 -1.50 7.75 -6.14
C GLY A 17 -2.17 9.12 -6.00
N PRO A 18 -2.01 9.83 -4.86
CA PRO A 18 -2.69 11.10 -4.67
C PRO A 18 -2.12 12.18 -5.58
N LEU A 19 -3.04 12.96 -6.15
CA LEU A 19 -2.77 14.14 -6.96
C LEU A 19 -2.61 15.36 -6.05
N PRO A 20 -2.02 16.48 -6.54
CA PRO A 20 -1.86 17.70 -5.75
C PRO A 20 -3.15 18.17 -5.06
N HIS A 21 -4.29 18.08 -5.75
CA HIS A 21 -5.60 18.51 -5.27
C HIS A 21 -6.37 17.42 -4.49
N THR A 22 -5.88 16.17 -4.44
CA THR A 22 -6.51 15.07 -3.69
C THR A 22 -5.67 14.61 -2.50
N CYS A 23 -4.49 15.18 -2.29
CA CYS A 23 -3.60 14.82 -1.19
C CYS A 23 -4.25 15.05 0.19
N ALA A 24 -5.03 16.13 0.34
CA ALA A 24 -5.82 16.38 1.54
C ALA A 24 -6.81 15.23 1.83
N HIS A 25 -7.56 14.79 0.82
CA HIS A 25 -8.52 13.69 0.94
C HIS A 25 -7.83 12.36 1.27
N PHE A 26 -6.65 12.11 0.70
CA PHE A 26 -5.86 10.93 1.01
C PHE A 26 -5.51 10.86 2.50
N TRP A 27 -4.98 11.95 3.07
CA TRP A 27 -4.64 12.00 4.49
C TRP A 27 -5.87 12.04 5.40
N GLN A 28 -6.99 12.61 4.94
CA GLN A 28 -8.26 12.54 5.63
C GLN A 28 -8.73 11.08 5.79
N VAL A 29 -8.65 10.27 4.73
CA VAL A 29 -8.97 8.83 4.79
C VAL A 29 -8.07 8.09 5.78
N VAL A 30 -6.76 8.37 5.75
CA VAL A 30 -5.79 7.80 6.69
C VAL A 30 -6.16 8.16 8.14
N TRP A 31 -6.55 9.41 8.38
CA TRP A 31 -6.92 9.89 9.71
C TRP A 31 -8.25 9.33 10.21
N ASP A 32 -9.29 9.34 9.37
CA ASP A 32 -10.65 8.93 9.74
C ASP A 32 -10.72 7.44 10.05
N HIS A 33 -10.01 6.63 9.26
CA HIS A 33 -9.93 5.18 9.47
C HIS A 33 -8.79 4.76 10.42
N LYS A 34 -8.04 5.72 10.98
CA LYS A 34 -6.90 5.47 11.88
C LYS A 34 -5.89 4.49 11.30
N LEU A 35 -5.60 4.62 10.01
CA LEU A 35 -4.72 3.70 9.30
C LEU A 35 -3.27 3.89 9.73
N SER A 36 -2.61 2.82 10.14
CA SER A 36 -1.24 2.77 10.63
C SER A 36 -0.24 2.33 9.56
N LEU A 37 -0.71 1.76 8.43
CA LEU A 37 0.15 1.24 7.37
C LEU A 37 -0.30 1.68 5.97
N ILE A 38 0.63 2.31 5.24
CA ILE A 38 0.50 2.67 3.83
C ILE A 38 1.56 1.92 3.02
N ILE A 39 1.14 1.33 1.91
CA ILE A 39 1.99 0.64 0.94
C ILE A 39 1.96 1.37 -0.40
N MET A 40 3.14 1.85 -0.83
CA MET A 40 3.36 2.53 -2.10
C MET A 40 4.17 1.64 -3.04
N LEU A 41 3.62 1.30 -4.20
CA LEU A 41 4.23 0.38 -5.17
C LEU A 41 4.70 1.09 -6.45
N THR A 42 5.16 2.33 -6.34
CA THR A 42 5.61 3.15 -7.47
C THR A 42 6.66 4.13 -6.97
N THR A 43 7.49 4.65 -7.88
CA THR A 43 8.36 5.78 -7.58
C THR A 43 7.57 7.10 -7.65
N LEU A 44 8.14 8.22 -7.19
CA LEU A 44 7.46 9.51 -7.26
C LEU A 44 7.24 9.99 -8.70
N THR A 45 8.16 9.58 -9.58
CA THR A 45 8.19 9.97 -10.99
C THR A 45 8.51 8.77 -11.85
N GLU A 46 7.63 8.44 -12.78
CA GLU A 46 7.85 7.42 -13.81
C GLU A 46 7.84 8.16 -15.17
N ARG A 47 8.96 8.08 -15.93
CA ARG A 47 9.14 8.76 -17.24
C ARG A 47 8.85 10.26 -17.27
N GLY A 48 9.24 10.97 -16.21
CA GLY A 48 8.97 12.40 -16.09
C GLY A 48 7.51 12.75 -15.78
N ARG A 49 6.63 11.75 -15.57
CA ARG A 49 5.27 11.95 -15.04
C ARG A 49 5.27 11.72 -13.55
N VAL A 50 4.68 12.64 -12.81
CA VAL A 50 4.52 12.53 -11.37
C VAL A 50 3.43 11.49 -11.06
N CYS A 51 3.81 10.39 -10.39
CA CYS A 51 2.92 9.28 -10.07
C CYS A 51 2.32 9.39 -8.66
N ALA A 52 3.06 9.99 -7.73
CA ALA A 52 2.60 10.24 -6.38
C ALA A 52 3.37 11.41 -5.75
N GLN A 53 2.65 12.36 -5.17
CA GLN A 53 3.23 13.53 -4.47
C GLN A 53 2.89 13.52 -2.98
N ILE A 54 3.04 12.35 -2.35
CA ILE A 54 2.53 12.10 -0.99
C ILE A 54 3.21 12.99 0.06
N LEU A 55 4.52 13.18 -0.05
CA LEU A 55 5.28 13.90 0.98
C LEU A 55 5.31 15.43 0.80
N CYS A 56 5.14 15.96 -0.42
CA CYS A 56 5.44 17.38 -0.69
C CYS A 56 4.31 18.37 -0.37
N MET A 57 3.07 17.95 -0.18
CA MET A 57 1.93 18.89 -0.06
C MET A 57 1.38 19.06 1.37
N LEU A 58 2.04 18.46 2.36
CA LEU A 58 1.63 18.50 3.77
C LEU A 58 1.76 19.88 4.44
N LYS A 59 2.47 20.82 3.82
CA LYS A 59 2.62 22.20 4.34
C LYS A 59 1.40 23.11 4.12
N LYS A 60 0.34 22.67 3.42
CA LYS A 60 -0.81 23.52 3.03
C LYS A 60 -2.20 22.90 3.24
N CYS A 61 -2.36 21.90 4.12
CA CYS A 61 -3.72 21.50 4.54
C CYS A 61 -4.19 22.38 5.70
N ALA A 62 -5.20 23.21 5.47
CA ALA A 62 -5.76 24.10 6.50
C ALA A 62 -6.45 23.34 7.65
N CYS A 63 -6.87 22.07 7.42
CA CYS A 63 -7.68 21.29 8.35
C CYS A 63 -6.88 20.27 9.20
N LEU A 64 -5.69 19.85 8.75
CA LEU A 64 -4.82 18.93 9.50
C LEU A 64 -3.43 19.54 9.69
N LYS A 65 -2.98 19.69 10.95
CA LYS A 65 -1.61 20.09 11.29
C LYS A 65 -0.67 18.88 11.24
N ILE A 66 -0.33 18.43 10.05
CA ILE A 66 0.48 17.23 9.88
C ILE A 66 1.96 17.54 10.18
N SER A 67 2.45 17.01 11.30
CA SER A 67 3.83 17.15 11.76
C SER A 67 4.65 15.92 11.41
N ILE A 68 5.26 15.91 10.22
CA ILE A 68 6.06 14.78 9.75
C ILE A 68 7.36 14.69 10.56
N ALA A 69 7.49 13.67 11.39
CA ALA A 69 8.78 13.24 11.92
C ALA A 69 9.35 12.16 11.00
N TYR A 70 10.39 12.48 10.22
CA TYR A 70 11.00 11.55 9.27
C TYR A 70 11.96 10.60 10.00
N ARG A 71 11.82 9.29 9.75
CA ARG A 71 12.88 8.32 9.99
C ARG A 71 12.95 7.42 8.77
N ILE A 72 13.96 7.66 7.93
CA ILE A 72 14.25 6.80 6.79
C ILE A 72 15.01 5.61 7.33
N CYS A 73 14.41 4.43 7.25
CA CYS A 73 15.11 3.18 7.45
C CYS A 73 15.14 2.48 6.10
N THR A 74 16.25 2.59 5.37
CA THR A 74 16.53 1.72 4.23
C THR A 74 16.77 0.33 4.80
N VAL A 75 15.80 -0.56 4.62
CA VAL A 75 15.94 -1.94 5.08
C VAL A 75 16.69 -2.75 4.02
N MET A 76 16.53 -2.40 2.72
CA MET A 76 17.11 -3.07 1.54
C MET A 76 17.26 -2.07 0.37
N GLN A 77 18.04 -2.40 -0.68
CA GLN A 77 18.21 -1.53 -1.87
C GLN A 77 16.88 -1.25 -2.61
N THR A 78 15.89 -2.13 -2.44
CA THR A 78 14.63 -2.14 -3.17
C THR A 78 13.44 -1.58 -2.38
N MET A 79 13.64 -1.22 -1.10
CA MET A 79 12.60 -0.76 -0.19
C MET A 79 13.02 0.46 0.63
N GLU A 80 12.15 1.46 0.65
CA GLU A 80 12.26 2.61 1.54
C GLU A 80 11.13 2.59 2.57
N ALA A 81 11.45 2.79 3.85
CA ALA A 81 10.45 2.94 4.91
C ALA A 81 10.52 4.33 5.52
N VAL A 82 9.37 5.00 5.59
CA VAL A 82 9.20 6.31 6.22
C VAL A 82 8.10 6.21 7.26
N THR A 83 8.39 6.54 8.51
CA THR A 83 7.33 6.73 9.51
C THR A 83 6.91 8.20 9.50
N THR A 84 5.61 8.47 9.54
CA THR A 84 5.02 9.81 9.58
C THR A 84 4.10 9.90 10.79
N MET A 85 4.26 10.94 11.61
CA MET A 85 3.33 11.25 12.68
C MET A 85 2.30 12.26 12.16
N LEU A 86 1.03 11.92 12.26
CA LEU A 86 -0.08 12.82 12.00
C LEU A 86 -0.52 13.43 13.33
N ALA A 87 -0.75 14.73 13.37
CA ALA A 87 -1.29 15.41 14.54
C ALA A 87 -2.50 16.24 14.13
N ILE A 88 -3.59 16.13 14.88
CA ILE A 88 -4.70 17.08 14.82
C ILE A 88 -5.01 17.49 16.24
N THR A 89 -4.87 18.79 16.54
CA THR A 89 -5.02 19.33 17.90
C THR A 89 -4.09 18.63 18.90
N GLU A 90 -4.64 17.88 19.86
CA GLU A 90 -3.90 17.10 20.87
C GLU A 90 -3.79 15.61 20.52
N GLN A 91 -4.47 15.14 19.48
CA GLN A 91 -4.41 13.75 19.05
C GLN A 91 -3.23 13.55 18.10
N GLN A 92 -2.43 12.51 18.39
CA GLN A 92 -1.34 12.05 17.53
C GLN A 92 -1.66 10.65 17.01
N HIS A 93 -1.27 10.40 15.76
CA HIS A 93 -1.47 9.13 15.08
C HIS A 93 -0.24 8.81 14.22
N THR A 94 0.44 7.71 14.52
CA THR A 94 1.64 7.31 13.80
C THR A 94 1.30 6.39 12.64
N VAL A 95 1.86 6.68 11.47
CA VAL A 95 1.63 5.94 10.22
C VAL A 95 2.97 5.52 9.63
N THR A 96 3.14 4.23 9.38
CA THR A 96 4.28 3.69 8.64
C THR A 96 3.94 3.66 7.15
N HIS A 97 4.82 4.27 6.35
CA HIS A 97 4.76 4.26 4.89
C HIS A 97 5.89 3.39 4.35
N LEU A 98 5.56 2.29 3.69
CA LEU A 98 6.51 1.42 3.02
C LEU A 98 6.41 1.62 1.52
N GLN A 99 7.54 1.92 0.89
CA GLN A 99 7.64 2.11 -0.54
C GLN A 99 8.50 1.03 -1.16
N TYR A 100 7.95 0.33 -2.15
CA TYR A 100 8.69 -0.56 -3.02
C TYR A 100 9.13 0.21 -4.26
N VAL A 101 10.44 0.42 -4.42
CA VAL A 101 11.02 1.28 -5.47
C VAL A 101 11.58 0.48 -6.66
N ALA A 102 11.77 -0.83 -6.51
CA ALA A 102 12.35 -1.70 -7.53
C ALA A 102 11.32 -2.27 -8.54
N TRP A 103 10.13 -1.67 -8.63
CA TRP A 103 9.17 -2.06 -9.68
C TRP A 103 9.37 -1.22 -10.94
N PRO A 104 9.73 -1.83 -12.09
CA PRO A 104 9.93 -1.08 -13.32
C PRO A 104 8.64 -0.47 -13.87
N ASP A 105 8.80 0.59 -14.68
CA ASP A 105 7.70 1.29 -15.35
C ASP A 105 6.93 0.37 -16.33
N HIS A 106 7.64 -0.54 -16.99
CA HIS A 106 7.07 -1.57 -17.88
C HIS A 106 7.30 -2.95 -17.31
N GLY A 107 6.28 -3.80 -17.38
CA GLY A 107 6.38 -5.20 -16.99
C GLY A 107 6.38 -5.41 -15.47
N VAL A 108 7.22 -6.32 -15.04
CA VAL A 108 7.29 -6.85 -13.67
C VAL A 108 8.74 -6.79 -13.18
N PRO A 109 8.99 -6.86 -11.87
CA PRO A 109 10.35 -6.98 -11.36
C PRO A 109 11.05 -8.19 -11.99
N ASP A 110 12.30 -8.02 -12.44
CA ASP A 110 13.09 -9.10 -13.04
C ASP A 110 13.40 -10.20 -12.02
N ASP A 111 13.62 -9.80 -10.76
CA ASP A 111 13.73 -10.71 -9.62
C ASP A 111 12.49 -10.63 -8.72
N SER A 112 11.82 -11.77 -8.57
CA SER A 112 10.66 -11.90 -7.69
C SER A 112 11.02 -11.93 -6.20
N MET A 113 12.27 -12.21 -5.84
CA MET A 113 12.74 -12.34 -4.46
C MET A 113 12.64 -11.01 -3.71
N ASP A 114 13.07 -9.90 -4.32
CA ASP A 114 12.95 -8.56 -3.73
C ASP A 114 11.49 -8.22 -3.38
N PHE A 115 10.56 -8.57 -4.28
CA PHE A 115 9.14 -8.34 -4.04
C PHE A 115 8.59 -9.25 -2.95
N LEU A 116 9.04 -10.51 -2.91
CA LEU A 116 8.65 -11.47 -1.86
C LEU A 116 9.15 -11.04 -0.48
N GLU A 117 10.38 -10.54 -0.39
CA GLU A 117 10.96 -9.97 0.82
C GLU A 117 10.20 -8.73 1.26
N PHE A 118 9.81 -7.86 0.33
CA PHE A 118 8.95 -6.71 0.61
C PHE A 118 7.59 -7.14 1.21
N VAL A 119 6.91 -8.13 0.59
CA VAL A 119 5.64 -8.67 1.11
C VAL A 119 5.86 -9.29 2.50
N THR A 120 6.94 -10.03 2.70
CA THR A 120 7.28 -10.63 3.99
C THR A 120 7.56 -9.56 5.05
N CYS A 121 8.19 -8.44 4.69
CA CYS A 121 8.47 -7.32 5.57
C CYS A 121 7.20 -6.54 5.97
N MET A 122 6.21 -6.41 5.08
CA MET A 122 4.98 -5.66 5.36
C MET A 122 3.98 -6.45 6.21
N ARG A 123 3.92 -7.78 6.07
CA ARG A 123 2.93 -8.63 6.76
C ARG A 123 2.93 -8.49 8.30
N PRO A 124 4.08 -8.51 9.00
CA PRO A 124 4.14 -8.33 10.46
C PRO A 124 3.69 -6.94 10.94
N LYS A 125 3.64 -5.93 10.05
CA LYS A 125 3.21 -4.57 10.38
C LYS A 125 1.69 -4.39 10.29
N ARG A 126 0.95 -5.43 9.86
CA ARG A 126 -0.51 -5.40 9.86
C ARG A 126 -1.07 -5.39 11.27
N VAL A 127 -2.03 -4.51 11.49
CA VAL A 127 -2.88 -4.54 12.67
C VAL A 127 -4.14 -5.36 12.36
N LYS A 128 -4.51 -6.27 13.26
CA LYS A 128 -5.70 -7.12 13.11
C LYS A 128 -6.94 -6.23 12.94
N ASN A 129 -7.81 -6.58 11.99
CA ASN A 129 -9.05 -5.85 11.68
C ASN A 129 -8.87 -4.44 11.10
N GLU A 130 -7.64 -3.96 10.92
CA GLU A 130 -7.36 -2.66 10.31
C GLU A 130 -7.09 -2.83 8.80
N PRO A 131 -7.64 -1.97 7.93
CA PRO A 131 -7.28 -1.95 6.52
C PRO A 131 -5.84 -1.47 6.30
N VAL A 132 -5.13 -2.09 5.36
CA VAL A 132 -3.88 -1.54 4.83
C VAL A 132 -4.20 -0.68 3.61
N LEU A 133 -3.75 0.57 3.60
CA LEU A 133 -3.89 1.41 2.41
C LEU A 133 -2.82 1.01 1.40
N VAL A 134 -3.22 0.63 0.19
CA VAL A 134 -2.31 0.23 -0.89
C VAL A 134 -2.56 1.09 -2.10
N HIS A 135 -1.50 1.65 -2.68
CA HIS A 135 -1.59 2.36 -3.95
C HIS A 135 -0.37 2.14 -4.83
N CYS A 136 -0.55 2.44 -6.11
CA CYS A 136 0.53 2.62 -7.07
C CYS A 136 0.30 3.95 -7.79
N SER A 137 0.20 3.95 -9.13
CA SER A 137 -0.32 5.07 -9.92
C SER A 137 -1.85 5.02 -9.99
N ALA A 138 -2.44 4.06 -10.72
CA ALA A 138 -3.90 3.91 -10.82
C ALA A 138 -4.55 3.07 -9.70
N GLY A 139 -3.74 2.39 -8.88
CA GLY A 139 -4.24 1.57 -7.78
C GLY A 139 -4.89 0.25 -8.20
N ILE A 140 -4.50 -0.33 -9.33
CA ILE A 140 -5.13 -1.55 -9.88
C ILE A 140 -4.11 -2.64 -10.31
N GLY A 141 -3.04 -2.28 -11.02
CA GLY A 141 -2.02 -3.21 -11.50
C GLY A 141 -1.17 -3.81 -10.37
N ARG A 142 -0.09 -3.12 -10.00
CA ARG A 142 0.84 -3.51 -8.92
C ARG A 142 0.12 -3.74 -7.59
N THR A 143 -0.87 -2.89 -7.29
CA THR A 143 -1.77 -3.04 -6.12
C THR A 143 -2.47 -4.40 -6.11
N GLY A 144 -3.02 -4.83 -7.24
CA GLY A 144 -3.64 -6.16 -7.34
C GLY A 144 -2.64 -7.30 -7.16
N VAL A 145 -1.41 -7.14 -7.66
CA VAL A 145 -0.36 -8.16 -7.47
C VAL A 145 0.02 -8.30 -6.00
N LEU A 146 0.20 -7.19 -5.26
CA LEU A 146 0.48 -7.25 -3.81
C LEU A 146 -0.64 -7.99 -3.06
N VAL A 147 -1.90 -7.61 -3.30
CA VAL A 147 -3.05 -8.22 -2.61
C VAL A 147 -3.15 -9.71 -2.97
N THR A 148 -2.88 -10.08 -4.22
CA THR A 148 -2.85 -11.48 -4.67
C THR A 148 -1.76 -12.26 -3.97
N MET A 149 -0.53 -11.74 -3.95
CA MET A 149 0.62 -12.44 -3.35
C MET A 149 0.43 -12.66 -1.87
N GLU A 150 0.00 -11.65 -1.13
CA GLU A 150 -0.26 -11.80 0.30
C GLU A 150 -1.40 -12.79 0.57
N THR A 151 -2.48 -12.75 -0.22
CA THR A 151 -3.58 -13.71 -0.11
C THR A 151 -3.09 -15.14 -0.36
N ALA A 152 -2.27 -15.34 -1.40
CA ALA A 152 -1.68 -16.63 -1.72
C ALA A 152 -0.76 -17.15 -0.61
N MET A 153 0.09 -16.28 -0.03
CA MET A 153 0.95 -16.66 1.10
C MET A 153 0.13 -17.16 2.30
N CYS A 154 -0.94 -16.45 2.67
CA CYS A 154 -1.80 -16.90 3.77
C CYS A 154 -2.54 -18.21 3.45
N LEU A 155 -2.95 -18.43 2.19
CA LEU A 155 -3.57 -19.69 1.78
C LEU A 155 -2.56 -20.85 1.88
N ILE A 156 -1.32 -20.65 1.43
CA ILE A 156 -0.25 -21.65 1.50
C ILE A 156 0.06 -22.03 2.95
N GLU A 157 0.23 -21.04 3.83
CA GLU A 157 0.50 -21.27 5.26
C GLU A 157 -0.61 -22.05 5.97
N MET A 158 -1.84 -21.94 5.47
CA MET A 158 -3.02 -22.64 5.98
C MET A 158 -3.31 -23.95 5.23
N ASN A 159 -2.35 -24.41 4.42
CA ASN A 159 -2.44 -25.61 3.60
C ASN A 159 -3.72 -25.64 2.72
N GLN A 160 -4.11 -24.47 2.20
CA GLN A 160 -5.25 -24.29 1.31
C GLN A 160 -4.81 -24.22 -0.15
N PRO A 161 -5.65 -24.67 -1.10
CA PRO A 161 -5.36 -24.52 -2.51
C PRO A 161 -5.34 -23.04 -2.92
N VAL A 162 -4.40 -22.68 -3.80
CA VAL A 162 -4.26 -21.33 -4.34
C VAL A 162 -4.77 -21.32 -5.78
N TYR A 163 -5.85 -20.57 -6.03
CA TYR A 163 -6.39 -20.34 -7.36
C TYR A 163 -6.27 -18.84 -7.70
N PRO A 164 -5.18 -18.40 -8.35
CA PRO A 164 -4.95 -16.98 -8.62
C PRO A 164 -6.09 -16.31 -9.38
N LEU A 165 -6.72 -17.02 -10.32
CA LEU A 165 -7.86 -16.50 -11.08
C LEU A 165 -9.07 -16.17 -10.18
N ASP A 166 -9.35 -17.00 -9.18
CA ASP A 166 -10.42 -16.73 -8.21
C ASP A 166 -10.09 -15.58 -7.27
N ILE A 167 -8.82 -15.47 -6.84
CA ILE A 167 -8.35 -14.35 -6.03
C ILE A 167 -8.57 -13.04 -6.82
N VAL A 168 -8.14 -13.01 -8.09
CA VAL A 168 -8.31 -11.84 -8.96
C VAL A 168 -9.77 -11.54 -9.23
N ARG A 169 -10.61 -12.55 -9.50
CA ARG A 169 -12.05 -12.38 -9.69
C ARG A 169 -12.69 -11.70 -8.46
N LYS A 170 -12.44 -12.21 -7.26
CA LYS A 170 -12.93 -11.62 -5.99
C LYS A 170 -12.46 -10.19 -5.77
N MET A 171 -11.23 -9.85 -6.20
CA MET A 171 -10.75 -8.47 -6.15
C MET A 171 -11.48 -7.58 -7.17
N ARG A 172 -11.75 -8.09 -8.38
CA ARG A 172 -12.45 -7.37 -9.44
C ARG A 172 -13.91 -7.08 -9.11
N ASP A 173 -14.54 -7.89 -8.26
CA ASP A 173 -15.87 -7.62 -7.70
C ASP A 173 -15.88 -6.41 -6.73
N GLN A 174 -14.72 -6.02 -6.19
CA GLN A 174 -14.58 -4.91 -5.23
C GLN A 174 -13.94 -3.66 -5.85
N ARG A 175 -13.01 -3.83 -6.79
CA ARG A 175 -12.38 -2.76 -7.56
C ARG A 175 -12.09 -3.27 -8.97
N ALA A 176 -12.67 -2.63 -9.98
CA ALA A 176 -12.51 -3.05 -11.36
C ALA A 176 -11.02 -3.10 -11.77
N MET A 177 -10.71 -4.01 -12.69
CA MET A 177 -9.38 -4.10 -13.35
C MET A 177 -8.20 -4.43 -12.42
N MET A 178 -8.44 -4.90 -11.18
CA MET A 178 -7.36 -5.39 -10.32
C MET A 178 -6.54 -6.48 -11.04
N VAL A 179 -5.22 -6.35 -10.95
CA VAL A 179 -4.23 -7.03 -11.80
C VAL A 179 -4.40 -6.65 -13.27
N GLN A 180 -3.72 -5.57 -13.64
CA GLN A 180 -3.61 -5.02 -14.99
C GLN A 180 -2.15 -5.11 -15.45
N THR A 181 -1.96 -5.43 -16.72
CA THR A 181 -0.67 -5.35 -17.43
C THR A 181 -0.59 -4.05 -18.23
N SER A 182 0.61 -3.47 -18.33
CA SER A 182 0.91 -2.36 -19.24
C SER A 182 1.25 -2.81 -20.64
#